data_AF-A0A9P5JG44-F1
#
_entry.id   AF-A0A9P5JG44-F1
#
_cell.length_a   1.000
_cell.length_b   1.000
_cell.length_c   1.000
_cell.angle_alpha   90.00
_cell.angle_beta   90.00
_cell.angle_gamma   90.00
#
_symmetry.space_group_name_H-M   'P 1'
#
loop_
_entity.id
_entity.type
_entity.pdbx_description
1 polymer ?
#
loop_
_entity_poly.entity_id
_entity_poly.type
_entity_poly.pdbx_seq_one_letter_code
_entity_poly.pdbx_strand_id
1 'polypeptide(L)'
;MSTVHQMHILSGDLTLHKRTLAPIRVLIYGLRRYDLDRVKALVSSSDPSADPEKAKGYLSHQSKVYLADVNDHMDYILESMDMFGTISENLISYTFNSISYQTNEAMRRLSLATIIFFPLTFLTGYFGMNFHRFSATNMSDAFFWAIGIPLVFVFVLVWSWSDLSRIAHVIKKQTAEKQYQQARSFVAIAQPQESNPHMPASDVASLCA
;
A
#
# COMPACT_ATOMS: atom_id res chain seq x y z
N MET A 1 16.95 -3.97 6.88
CA MET A 1 16.79 -3.02 8.02
C MET A 1 17.38 -1.64 7.74
N SER A 2 18.58 -1.53 7.15
CA SER A 2 19.18 -0.23 6.81
C SER A 2 18.26 0.68 5.97
N THR A 3 17.55 0.12 4.98
CA THR A 3 16.61 0.88 4.12
C THR A 3 15.45 1.51 4.89
N VAL A 4 14.83 0.79 5.83
CA VAL A 4 13.72 1.32 6.64
C VAL A 4 14.21 2.41 7.57
N HIS A 5 15.39 2.22 8.16
CA HIS A 5 16.04 3.23 8.99
C HIS A 5 16.35 4.51 8.19
N GLN A 6 16.89 4.37 6.98
CA GLN A 6 17.13 5.50 6.07
C GLN A 6 15.83 6.21 5.68
N MET A 7 14.74 5.48 5.42
CA MET A 7 13.43 6.09 5.12
C MET A 7 12.87 6.87 6.31
N HIS A 8 13.04 6.38 7.54
CA HIS A 8 12.64 7.12 8.73
C HIS A 8 13.47 8.38 8.96
N ILE A 9 14.79 8.31 8.74
CA ILE A 9 15.66 9.50 8.80
C ILE A 9 15.21 10.51 7.75
N LEU A 10 15.02 10.08 6.50
CA LEU A 10 14.57 10.94 5.40
C LEU A 10 13.23 11.62 5.72
N SER A 11 12.27 10.87 6.25
CA SER A 11 10.97 11.42 6.67
C SER A 11 11.11 12.45 7.79
N GLY A 12 12.05 12.23 8.71
CA GLY A 12 12.41 13.18 9.75
C GLY A 12 13.02 14.46 9.20
N ASP A 13 13.97 14.33 8.27
CA ASP A 13 14.65 15.46 7.61
C ASP A 13 13.69 16.29 6.76
N LEU A 14 12.78 15.64 6.01
CA LEU A 14 11.69 16.30 5.28
C LEU A 14 10.81 17.13 6.22
N THR A 15 10.43 16.55 7.36
CA THR A 15 9.62 17.23 8.37
C THR A 15 10.36 18.43 8.96
N LEU A 16 11.67 18.30 9.21
CA LEU A 16 12.51 19.38 9.71
C LEU A 16 12.57 20.53 8.70
N HIS A 17 12.85 20.24 7.42
CA HIS A 17 12.91 21.25 6.38
C HIS A 17 11.57 21.97 6.19
N LYS A 18 10.45 21.23 6.18
CA LYS A 18 9.11 21.83 6.13
C LYS A 18 8.88 22.82 7.28
N ARG A 19 9.25 22.45 8.51
CA ARG A 19 9.12 23.34 9.69
C ARG A 19 9.94 24.61 9.56
N THR A 20 11.08 24.57 8.88
CA THR A 20 11.90 25.78 8.62
C THR A 20 11.41 26.64 7.46
N LEU A 21 10.79 26.03 6.44
CA LEU A 21 10.31 26.74 5.25
C LEU A 21 8.92 27.37 5.42
N ALA A 22 8.05 26.76 6.23
CA ALA A 22 6.69 27.27 6.43
C ALA A 22 6.63 28.71 6.98
N PRO A 23 7.45 29.12 7.97
CA PRO A 23 7.49 30.50 8.44
C PRO A 23 8.03 31.48 7.38
N ILE A 24 8.95 31.03 6.52
CA ILE A 24 9.51 31.87 5.44
C ILE A 24 8.42 32.24 4.45
N ARG A 25 7.55 31.29 4.07
CA ARG A 25 6.36 31.58 3.26
C ARG A 25 5.48 32.63 3.92
N VAL A 26 5.16 32.47 5.20
CA VAL A 26 4.31 33.42 5.95
C VAL A 26 4.94 34.82 5.97
N LEU A 27 6.27 34.90 6.11
CA LEU A 27 7.00 36.16 6.08
C LEU A 27 6.94 36.83 4.70
N ILE A 28 7.12 36.07 3.61
CA ILE A 28 6.99 36.59 2.24
C ILE A 28 5.57 37.08 1.98
N TYR A 29 4.56 36.29 2.34
CA TYR A 29 3.16 36.66 2.23
C TYR A 29 2.87 37.95 3.02
N GLY A 30 3.38 38.03 4.25
CA GLY A 30 3.23 39.19 5.13
C GLY A 30 3.88 40.45 4.58
N LEU A 31 5.12 40.35 4.08
CA LEU A 31 5.82 41.46 3.43
C LEU A 31 5.06 41.98 2.21
N ARG A 32 4.54 41.08 1.36
CA ARG A 32 3.75 41.45 0.18
C ARG A 32 2.43 42.12 0.56
N ARG A 33 1.70 41.52 1.51
CA ARG A 33 0.32 41.90 1.83
C ARG A 33 0.25 43.14 2.73
N TYR A 34 1.07 43.20 3.77
CA TYR A 34 0.98 44.24 4.79
C TYR A 34 1.83 45.49 4.50
N ASP A 35 2.58 45.53 3.39
CA ASP A 35 3.40 46.70 3.01
C ASP A 35 2.64 48.03 3.12
N LEU A 36 1.49 48.15 2.44
CA LEU A 36 0.68 49.38 2.45
C LEU A 36 0.09 49.69 3.82
N ASP A 37 -0.46 48.69 4.49
CA ASP A 37 -1.11 48.86 5.80
C ASP A 37 -0.10 49.30 6.86
N ARG A 38 1.14 48.79 6.78
CA ARG A 38 2.23 49.18 7.67
C ARG A 38 2.66 50.61 7.43
N VAL A 39 2.75 51.05 6.17
CA VAL A 39 3.08 52.45 5.86
C VAL A 39 1.99 53.39 6.35
N LYS A 40 0.71 53.06 6.11
CA LYS A 40 -0.43 53.85 6.60
C LYS A 40 -0.41 54.02 8.11
N ALA A 41 -0.16 52.92 8.84
CA ALA A 41 -0.03 52.95 10.29
C ALA A 41 1.13 53.84 10.75
N LEU A 42 2.31 53.71 10.13
CA LEU A 42 3.49 54.52 10.47
C LEU A 42 3.26 56.01 10.21
N VAL A 43 2.65 56.38 9.07
CA VAL A 43 2.32 57.78 8.74
C VAL A 43 1.35 58.34 9.77
N SER A 44 0.27 57.63 10.09
CA SER A 44 -0.70 58.07 11.11
C SER A 44 -0.10 58.25 12.51
N SER A 45 0.94 57.46 12.84
CA SER A 45 1.65 57.58 14.12
C SER A 45 2.68 58.72 14.15
N SER A 46 3.27 59.05 12.99
CA SER A 46 4.29 60.10 12.86
C SER A 46 3.67 61.50 12.79
N ASP A 47 2.57 61.63 12.07
CA ASP A 47 1.86 62.89 11.87
C ASP A 47 0.34 62.63 11.89
N PRO A 48 -0.35 62.90 13.00
CA PRO A 48 -1.80 62.69 13.12
C PRO A 48 -2.62 63.55 12.16
N SER A 49 -2.03 64.60 11.56
CA SER A 49 -2.69 65.49 10.61
C SER A 49 -2.46 65.09 9.15
N ALA A 50 -1.55 64.14 8.89
CA ALA A 50 -1.28 63.62 7.56
C ALA A 50 -2.40 62.69 7.09
N ASP A 51 -2.84 62.87 5.83
CA ASP A 51 -3.85 62.04 5.18
C ASP A 51 -3.30 60.62 4.89
N PRO A 52 -3.80 59.57 5.56
CA PRO A 52 -3.29 58.21 5.42
C PRO A 52 -3.60 57.59 4.05
N GLU A 53 -4.54 58.13 3.27
CA GLU A 53 -4.85 57.57 1.95
C GLU A 53 -3.79 57.85 0.90
N LYS A 54 -2.96 58.89 1.09
CA LYS A 54 -1.87 59.25 0.16
C LYS A 54 -0.58 58.46 0.38
N ALA A 55 -0.52 57.64 1.41
CA ALA A 55 0.66 56.83 1.73
C ALA A 55 0.93 55.79 0.62
N LYS A 56 2.12 55.85 0.01
CA LYS A 56 2.61 54.83 -0.93
C LYS A 56 3.45 53.80 -0.20
N GLY A 57 3.27 52.53 -0.56
CA GLY A 57 4.04 51.41 0.00
C GLY A 57 5.52 51.48 -0.36
N TYR A 58 6.37 50.79 0.40
CA TYR A 58 7.81 50.75 0.14
C TYR A 58 8.13 49.93 -1.12
N LEU A 59 7.26 48.99 -1.48
CA LEU A 59 7.45 48.08 -2.61
C LEU A 59 6.80 48.60 -3.89
N SER A 60 7.55 48.57 -4.99
CA SER A 60 7.03 48.79 -6.34
C SER A 60 6.01 47.72 -6.73
N HIS A 61 5.13 48.03 -7.70
CA HIS A 61 4.18 47.06 -8.26
C HIS A 61 4.90 45.83 -8.82
N GLN A 62 6.00 46.02 -9.55
CA GLN A 62 6.83 44.92 -10.08
C GLN A 62 7.37 44.03 -8.95
N SER A 63 7.88 44.62 -7.87
CA SER A 63 8.38 43.87 -6.71
C SER A 63 7.28 43.01 -6.05
N LYS A 64 6.03 43.49 -6.01
CA LYS A 64 4.90 42.73 -5.47
C LYS A 64 4.54 41.52 -6.35
N VAL A 65 4.66 41.65 -7.67
CA VAL A 65 4.46 40.55 -8.62
C VAL A 65 5.55 39.49 -8.44
N TYR A 66 6.83 39.89 -8.38
CA TYR A 66 7.92 38.93 -8.10
C TYR A 66 7.79 38.25 -6.74
N LEU A 67 7.38 38.97 -5.68
CA LEU A 67 7.12 38.34 -4.37
C LEU A 67 5.94 37.36 -4.41
N ALA A 68 4.97 37.57 -5.32
CA ALA A 68 3.86 36.64 -5.48
C ALA A 68 4.34 35.32 -6.09
N ASP A 69 5.14 35.39 -7.15
CA ASP A 69 5.73 34.22 -7.80
C ASP A 69 6.60 33.40 -6.82
N VAL A 70 7.44 34.08 -6.02
CA VAL A 70 8.22 33.41 -4.97
C VAL A 70 7.33 32.76 -3.91
N ASN A 71 6.22 33.40 -3.52
CA ASN A 71 5.28 32.80 -2.58
C ASN A 71 4.64 31.53 -3.17
N ASP A 72 4.26 31.56 -4.44
CA ASP A 72 3.64 30.42 -5.12
C ASP A 72 4.65 29.26 -5.28
N HIS A 73 5.92 29.56 -5.58
CA HIS A 73 7.00 28.57 -5.55
C HIS A 73 7.20 27.96 -4.16
N MET A 74 7.13 28.76 -3.09
CA MET A 74 7.23 28.26 -1.72
C MET A 74 6.05 27.33 -1.37
N ASP A 75 4.83 27.67 -1.80
CA ASP A 75 3.65 26.82 -1.63
C ASP A 75 3.83 25.48 -2.34
N TYR A 76 4.28 25.51 -3.61
CA TYR A 76 4.57 24.29 -4.37
C TYR A 76 5.64 23.39 -3.71
N ILE A 77 6.71 23.98 -3.17
CA ILE A 77 7.77 23.23 -2.48
C ILE A 77 7.23 22.60 -1.19
N LEU A 78 6.42 23.33 -0.41
CA LEU A 78 5.85 22.81 0.83
C LEU A 78 4.86 21.66 0.57
N GLU A 79 4.04 21.77 -0.48
CA GLU A 79 3.13 20.69 -0.89
C GLU A 79 3.91 19.47 -1.39
N SER A 80 4.98 19.69 -2.17
CA SER A 80 5.87 18.61 -2.62
C SER A 80 6.54 17.89 -1.45
N MET A 81 6.95 18.62 -0.41
CA MET A 81 7.49 18.02 0.82
C MET A 81 6.48 17.14 1.55
N ASP A 82 5.20 17.54 1.59
CA ASP A 82 4.13 16.74 2.17
C ASP A 82 3.82 15.47 1.38
N MET A 83 3.83 15.59 0.06
CA MET A 83 3.74 14.43 -0.83
C MET A 83 4.90 13.46 -0.58
N PHE A 84 6.14 13.95 -0.50
CA PHE A 84 7.30 13.10 -0.24
C PHE A 84 7.23 12.44 1.14
N GLY A 85 6.80 13.15 2.19
CA GLY A 85 6.59 12.56 3.51
C GLY A 85 5.58 11.40 3.47
N THR A 86 4.44 11.61 2.81
CA THR A 86 3.40 10.59 2.64
C THR A 86 3.92 9.36 1.86
N ILE A 87 4.70 9.59 0.81
CA ILE A 87 5.31 8.52 0.01
C ILE A 87 6.31 7.72 0.87
N SER A 88 7.13 8.38 1.67
CA SER A 88 8.08 7.71 2.58
C SER A 88 7.37 6.79 3.58
N GLU A 89 6.29 7.25 4.21
CA GLU A 89 5.48 6.44 5.13
C GLU A 89 4.84 5.22 4.44
N ASN A 90 4.34 5.41 3.22
CA ASN A 90 3.81 4.31 2.41
C ASN A 90 4.89 3.30 2.04
N LEU A 91 6.11 3.73 1.71
CA LEU A 91 7.24 2.85 1.40
C LEU A 91 7.68 2.02 2.62
N ILE A 92 7.67 2.63 3.81
CA ILE A 92 7.95 1.93 5.07
C ILE A 92 6.92 0.82 5.29
N SER A 93 5.64 1.17 5.17
CA SER A 93 4.52 0.22 5.32
C SER A 93 4.58 -0.91 4.29
N TYR A 94 4.88 -0.58 3.03
CA TYR A 94 5.09 -1.56 1.96
C TYR A 94 6.25 -2.51 2.26
N THR A 95 7.35 -1.97 2.80
CA THR A 95 8.51 -2.79 3.18
C THR A 95 8.15 -3.80 4.27
N PHE A 96 7.40 -3.38 5.28
CA PHE A 96 6.90 -4.30 6.32
C PHE A 96 5.99 -5.37 5.73
N ASN A 97 5.04 -5.00 4.86
CA ASN A 97 4.18 -5.97 4.17
C ASN A 97 4.98 -6.99 3.35
N SER A 98 6.02 -6.54 2.64
CA SER A 98 6.90 -7.42 1.87
C SER A 98 7.67 -8.39 2.78
N ILE A 99 8.19 -7.92 3.92
CA ILE A 99 8.87 -8.78 4.89
C ILE A 99 7.90 -9.82 5.47
N SER A 100 6.68 -9.42 5.83
CA SER A 100 5.64 -10.33 6.31
C SER A 100 5.27 -11.37 5.25
N TYR A 101 5.15 -10.96 3.97
CA TYR A 101 4.90 -11.86 2.86
C TYR A 101 6.01 -12.91 2.72
N GLN A 102 7.27 -12.48 2.70
CA GLN A 102 8.43 -13.38 2.62
C GLN A 102 8.51 -14.33 3.82
N THR A 103 8.17 -13.85 5.01
CA THR A 103 8.13 -14.66 6.25
C THR A 103 7.04 -15.73 6.15
N ASN A 104 5.84 -15.36 5.69
CA ASN A 104 4.75 -16.31 5.45
C ASN A 104 5.14 -17.35 4.40
N GLU A 105 5.84 -16.94 3.34
CA GLU A 105 6.31 -17.87 2.32
C GLU A 105 7.41 -18.81 2.85
N ALA A 106 8.33 -18.31 3.67
CA ALA A 106 9.33 -19.13 4.33
C ALA A 106 8.68 -20.18 5.26
N MET A 107 7.67 -19.79 6.05
CA MET A 107 6.88 -20.71 6.87
C MET A 107 6.16 -21.76 6.03
N ARG A 108 5.59 -21.36 4.88
CA ARG A 108 4.94 -22.29 3.95
C ARG A 108 5.93 -23.30 3.37
N ARG A 109 7.14 -22.86 2.99
CA ARG A 109 8.20 -23.75 2.49
C ARG A 109 8.63 -24.76 3.54
N LEU A 110 8.84 -24.32 4.78
CA LEU A 110 9.16 -25.22 5.90
C LEU A 110 8.03 -26.22 6.15
N SER A 111 6.78 -25.75 6.19
CA SER A 111 5.61 -26.61 6.41
C SER A 111 5.48 -27.67 5.32
N LEU A 112 5.70 -27.32 4.04
CA LEU A 112 5.71 -28.28 2.94
C LEU A 112 6.79 -29.34 3.11
N ALA A 113 7.99 -28.96 3.56
CA ALA A 113 9.06 -29.91 3.84
C ALA A 113 8.68 -30.84 4.99
N THR A 114 8.11 -30.30 6.08
CA THR A 114 7.53 -31.12 7.17
C THR A 114 6.47 -32.06 6.60
N ILE A 115 5.64 -31.62 5.64
CA ILE A 115 4.60 -32.43 5.00
C ILE A 115 5.10 -33.72 4.39
N ILE A 116 6.27 -33.63 3.79
CA ILE A 116 6.91 -34.78 3.19
C ILE A 116 7.62 -35.59 4.29
N PHE A 117 8.40 -34.95 5.15
CA PHE A 117 9.27 -35.69 6.08
C PHE A 117 8.54 -36.30 7.28
N PHE A 118 7.42 -35.74 7.74
CA PHE A 118 6.72 -36.25 8.92
C PHE A 118 6.22 -37.70 8.74
N PRO A 119 5.47 -38.06 7.67
CA PRO A 119 5.05 -39.44 7.45
C PRO A 119 6.23 -40.37 7.15
N LEU A 120 7.26 -39.90 6.43
CA LEU A 120 8.46 -40.71 6.19
C LEU A 120 9.23 -40.99 7.50
N THR A 121 9.36 -39.99 8.38
CA THR A 121 10.03 -40.13 9.68
C THR A 121 9.24 -41.04 10.62
N PHE A 122 7.91 -40.95 10.60
CA PHE A 122 7.07 -41.88 11.35
C PHE A 122 7.29 -43.32 10.88
N LEU A 123 7.33 -43.53 9.55
CA LEU A 123 7.55 -44.83 8.95
C LEU A 123 8.92 -45.40 9.34
N THR A 124 9.99 -44.62 9.17
CA THR A 124 11.35 -45.07 9.54
C THR A 124 11.51 -45.26 11.04
N GLY A 125 10.88 -44.44 11.87
CA GLY A 125 10.84 -44.61 13.32
C GLY A 125 10.14 -45.91 13.73
N TYR A 126 8.99 -46.22 13.11
CA TYR A 126 8.23 -47.45 13.37
C TYR A 126 8.98 -48.71 12.92
N PHE A 127 9.61 -48.69 11.73
CA PHE A 127 10.45 -49.80 11.24
C PHE A 127 11.81 -49.92 11.94
N GLY A 128 12.32 -48.82 12.51
CA GLY A 128 13.60 -48.77 13.22
C GLY A 128 13.55 -49.29 14.67
N MET A 129 12.37 -49.70 15.16
CA MET A 129 12.23 -50.27 16.50
C MET A 129 12.76 -51.71 16.55
N ASN A 130 13.68 -51.99 17.49
CA ASN A 130 14.26 -53.33 17.69
C ASN A 130 13.27 -54.27 18.41
N PHE A 131 12.23 -54.76 17.71
CA PHE A 131 11.28 -55.73 18.27
C PHE A 131 11.79 -57.18 18.10
N HIS A 132 12.38 -57.76 19.16
CA HIS A 132 12.96 -59.10 19.10
C HIS A 132 11.93 -60.26 19.27
N ARG A 133 10.73 -60.01 19.78
CA ARG A 133 9.63 -61.01 19.84
C ARG A 133 8.31 -60.32 20.19
N PHE A 134 7.44 -60.13 19.21
CA PHE A 134 6.03 -59.89 19.49
C PHE A 134 5.39 -61.26 19.80
N SER A 135 5.06 -61.51 21.06
CA SER A 135 4.46 -62.78 21.52
C SER A 135 3.03 -63.01 21.03
N ALA A 136 2.41 -62.05 20.33
CA ALA A 136 1.05 -62.16 19.84
C ALA A 136 1.02 -62.59 18.37
N THR A 137 1.01 -63.91 18.17
CA THR A 137 0.50 -64.67 17.02
C THR A 137 1.37 -64.75 15.75
N ASN A 138 1.41 -65.97 15.19
CA ASN A 138 2.27 -66.48 14.12
C ASN A 138 2.04 -65.86 12.71
N MET A 139 1.72 -64.57 12.63
CA MET A 139 1.57 -63.79 11.39
C MET A 139 2.13 -62.37 11.56
N SER A 140 3.40 -62.28 11.94
CA SER A 140 4.09 -61.04 12.34
C SER A 140 4.04 -59.93 11.29
N ASP A 141 4.22 -60.25 10.00
CA ASP A 141 4.28 -59.22 8.95
C ASP A 141 2.89 -58.73 8.53
N ALA A 142 1.88 -59.61 8.48
CA ALA A 142 0.55 -59.24 8.02
C ALA A 142 -0.18 -58.33 9.03
N PHE A 143 -0.07 -58.62 10.33
CA PHE A 143 -0.65 -57.78 11.38
C PHE A 143 0.05 -56.41 11.48
N PHE A 144 1.35 -56.38 11.21
CA PHE A 144 2.15 -55.17 11.14
C PHE A 144 1.68 -54.23 10.00
N TRP A 145 1.56 -54.74 8.77
CA TRP A 145 1.07 -53.94 7.64
C TRP A 145 -0.41 -53.55 7.80
N ALA A 146 -1.22 -54.40 8.45
CA ALA A 146 -2.62 -54.12 8.73
C ALA A 146 -2.84 -52.95 9.70
N ILE A 147 -1.90 -52.63 10.59
CA ILE A 147 -1.98 -51.48 11.51
C ILE A 147 -1.20 -50.27 10.98
N GLY A 148 -0.01 -50.50 10.41
CA GLY A 148 0.87 -49.43 9.92
C GLY A 148 0.25 -48.60 8.79
N ILE A 149 -0.37 -49.25 7.80
CA ILE A 149 -1.00 -48.56 6.66
C ILE A 149 -2.15 -47.64 7.10
N PRO A 150 -3.18 -48.12 7.81
CA PRO A 150 -4.31 -47.27 8.19
C PRO A 150 -3.89 -46.17 9.16
N LEU A 151 -2.90 -46.41 10.03
CA LEU A 151 -2.43 -45.38 10.96
C LEU A 151 -1.68 -44.26 10.22
N VAL A 152 -0.80 -44.59 9.27
CA VAL A 152 -0.16 -43.59 8.40
C VAL A 152 -1.20 -42.86 7.54
N PHE A 153 -2.18 -43.59 7.00
CA PHE A 153 -3.24 -43.02 6.18
C PHE A 153 -4.10 -42.01 6.96
N VAL A 154 -4.51 -42.34 8.19
CA VAL A 154 -5.25 -41.43 9.07
C VAL A 154 -4.38 -40.23 9.44
N PHE A 155 -3.10 -40.42 9.72
CA PHE A 155 -2.19 -39.33 10.06
C PHE A 155 -2.02 -38.34 8.89
N VAL A 156 -1.83 -38.86 7.69
CA VAL A 156 -1.75 -38.07 6.45
C VAL A 156 -3.07 -37.37 6.17
N LEU A 157 -4.22 -38.05 6.32
CA LEU A 157 -5.54 -37.44 6.11
C LEU A 157 -5.83 -36.32 7.10
N VAL A 158 -5.68 -36.56 8.42
CA VAL A 158 -5.96 -35.57 9.46
C VAL A 158 -5.11 -34.32 9.27
N TRP A 159 -3.85 -34.51 8.92
CA TRP A 159 -2.95 -33.39 8.76
C TRP A 159 -3.13 -32.67 7.42
N SER A 160 -3.28 -33.41 6.32
CA SER A 160 -3.58 -32.86 4.99
C SER A 160 -4.93 -32.12 4.96
N TRP A 161 -5.93 -32.55 5.76
CA TRP A 161 -7.24 -31.91 5.84
C TRP A 161 -7.17 -30.42 6.25
N SER A 162 -6.23 -30.05 7.12
CA SER A 162 -6.06 -28.66 7.56
C SER A 162 -5.51 -27.72 6.48
N ASP A 163 -4.76 -28.24 5.50
CA ASP A 163 -4.21 -27.47 4.40
C ASP A 163 -5.08 -27.56 3.13
N LEU A 164 -5.70 -28.72 2.87
CA LEU A 164 -6.59 -28.93 1.73
C LEU A 164 -7.83 -28.03 1.81
N SER A 165 -8.38 -27.85 3.02
CA SER A 165 -9.50 -26.92 3.25
C SER A 165 -9.13 -25.48 2.93
N ARG A 166 -7.91 -25.03 3.28
CA ARG A 166 -7.42 -23.67 2.98
C ARG A 166 -7.24 -23.44 1.47
N ILE A 167 -6.71 -24.43 0.75
CA ILE A 167 -6.53 -24.36 -0.71
C ILE A 167 -7.88 -24.39 -1.44
N ALA A 168 -8.83 -25.22 -1.00
CA ALA A 168 -10.16 -25.34 -1.60
C ALA A 168 -10.95 -24.02 -1.55
N HIS A 169 -10.83 -23.23 -0.47
CA HIS A 169 -11.47 -21.91 -0.38
C HIS A 169 -10.90 -20.91 -1.40
N VAL A 170 -9.58 -20.91 -1.61
CA VAL A 170 -8.92 -20.00 -2.56
C VAL A 170 -9.30 -20.33 -4.00
N ILE A 171 -9.36 -21.63 -4.36
CA ILE A 171 -9.73 -22.08 -5.70
C ILE A 171 -11.22 -21.84 -5.99
N LYS A 172 -12.11 -22.08 -5.02
CA LYS A 172 -13.56 -21.79 -5.16
C LYS A 172 -13.80 -20.32 -5.48
N LYS A 173 -13.09 -19.40 -4.83
CA LYS A 173 -13.21 -17.95 -5.10
C LYS A 173 -12.81 -17.59 -6.52
N GLN A 174 -11.70 -18.12 -7.02
CA GLN A 174 -11.22 -17.84 -8.39
C GLN A 174 -12.12 -18.44 -9.48
N THR A 175 -12.79 -19.56 -9.19
CA THR A 175 -13.69 -20.21 -10.16
C THR A 175 -15.02 -19.47 -10.25
N ALA A 176 -15.51 -18.93 -9.12
CA ALA A 176 -16.72 -18.10 -9.06
C ALA A 176 -16.56 -16.77 -9.82
N GLU A 177 -15.40 -16.11 -9.72
CA GLU A 177 -15.12 -14.87 -10.46
C GLU A 177 -15.05 -15.10 -11.98
N LYS A 178 -14.46 -16.22 -12.43
CA LYS A 178 -14.46 -16.61 -13.85
C LYS A 178 -15.86 -16.92 -14.38
N GLN A 179 -16.70 -17.58 -13.59
CA GLN A 179 -18.10 -17.83 -13.93
C GLN A 179 -18.92 -16.54 -14.06
N TYR A 180 -18.71 -15.54 -13.20
CA TYR A 180 -19.39 -14.26 -13.30
C TYR A 180 -19.03 -13.49 -14.58
N GLN A 181 -17.75 -13.47 -14.95
CA GLN A 181 -17.32 -12.83 -16.19
C GLN A 181 -17.86 -13.55 -17.44
N GLN A 182 -17.90 -14.89 -17.41
CA GLN A 182 -18.46 -15.68 -18.51
C GLN A 182 -19.98 -15.54 -18.62
N ALA A 183 -20.70 -15.45 -17.50
CA ALA A 183 -22.13 -15.16 -17.50
C ALA A 183 -22.42 -13.76 -18.06
N ARG A 184 -21.61 -12.75 -17.70
CA ARG A 184 -21.73 -11.39 -18.23
C ARG A 184 -21.45 -11.29 -19.73
N SER A 185 -20.48 -12.05 -20.25
CA SER A 185 -20.21 -12.07 -21.70
C SER A 185 -21.32 -12.78 -22.47
N PHE A 186 -21.89 -13.87 -21.94
CA PHE A 186 -23.05 -14.53 -22.54
C PHE A 186 -24.29 -13.63 -22.57
N VAL A 187 -24.56 -12.89 -21.49
CA VAL A 187 -25.67 -11.91 -21.44
C VAL A 187 -25.45 -10.77 -22.45
N ALA A 188 -24.22 -10.30 -22.63
CA ALA A 188 -23.90 -9.26 -23.63
C ALA A 188 -24.12 -9.73 -25.08
N ILE A 189 -23.96 -11.03 -25.37
CA ILE A 189 -24.19 -11.61 -26.71
C ILE A 189 -25.69 -11.87 -26.95
N ALA A 190 -26.48 -12.12 -25.91
CA ALA A 190 -27.91 -12.38 -26.00
C ALA A 190 -28.76 -11.10 -26.08
N GLN A 191 -28.17 -9.90 -25.96
CA GLN A 191 -28.89 -8.66 -26.24
C GLN A 191 -29.00 -8.45 -27.75
N PRO A 192 -30.20 -8.29 -28.32
CA PRO A 192 -30.36 -8.05 -29.74
C PRO A 192 -29.74 -6.69 -30.10
N GLN A 193 -28.85 -6.69 -31.09
CA GLN A 193 -28.31 -5.48 -31.71
C GLN A 193 -29.45 -4.78 -32.46
N GLU A 194 -30.06 -3.77 -31.84
CA GLU A 194 -30.96 -2.86 -32.53
C GLU A 194 -30.12 -1.90 -33.39
N SER A 195 -30.21 -2.08 -34.70
CA SER A 195 -29.56 -1.30 -35.75
C SER A 195 -30.15 0.10 -35.87
N ASN A 196 -29.32 1.14 -35.93
CA ASN A 196 -29.59 2.28 -36.82
C ASN A 196 -28.31 3.06 -37.17
N PRO A 197 -27.95 3.21 -38.46
CA PRO A 197 -26.87 4.06 -38.91
C PRO A 197 -27.40 5.46 -39.22
N HIS A 198 -26.85 6.51 -38.60
CA HIS A 198 -26.69 7.82 -39.24
C HIS A 198 -25.71 8.67 -38.41
N MET A 199 -24.51 8.88 -38.95
CA MET A 199 -23.71 10.08 -38.66
C MET A 199 -24.41 11.26 -39.39
N PRO A 200 -24.32 12.51 -38.89
CA PRO A 200 -23.12 13.29 -39.21
C PRO A 200 -22.66 14.26 -38.11
N ALA A 201 -21.38 14.64 -38.26
CA ALA A 201 -20.77 15.95 -38.04
C ALA A 201 -20.82 16.61 -36.64
N SER A 202 -19.61 17.04 -36.23
CA SER A 202 -19.33 18.29 -35.52
C SER A 202 -20.18 18.65 -34.30
N ASP A 203 -19.68 18.33 -33.11
CA ASP A 203 -19.56 19.26 -31.98
C ASP A 203 -19.24 18.48 -30.71
N VAL A 204 -17.98 18.54 -30.27
CA VAL A 204 -17.57 18.82 -28.87
C VAL A 204 -16.03 18.76 -28.80
N ALA A 205 -15.40 19.63 -29.57
CA ALA A 205 -14.15 20.26 -29.16
C ALA A 205 -14.49 21.66 -28.61
N SER A 206 -15.29 21.72 -27.54
CA SER A 206 -15.57 22.91 -26.72
C SER A 206 -16.57 22.51 -25.63
N LEU A 207 -16.41 23.04 -24.41
CA LEU A 207 -17.10 22.72 -23.15
C LEU A 207 -16.71 21.37 -22.55
N CYS A 208 -16.07 21.24 -21.40
CA CYS A 208 -15.66 22.13 -20.32
C CYS A 208 -14.52 21.34 -19.61
N ALA A 209 -13.38 21.97 -19.37
CA ALA A 209 -13.10 22.69 -18.12
C ALA A 209 -13.15 21.76 -16.90
#